data_AF-A0A8T1HNL7-F1
#
_entry.id   AF-A0A8T1HNL7-F1
#
_cell.length_a   1.000
_cell.length_b   1.000
_cell.length_c   1.000
_cell.angle_alpha   90.00
_cell.angle_beta   90.00
_cell.angle_gamma   90.00
#
_symmetry.space_group_name_H-M   'P 1'
#
loop_
_entity.id
_entity.type
_entity.pdbx_description
1 polymer ?
#
loop_
_entity_poly.entity_id
_entity_poly.type
_entity_poly.pdbx_seq_one_letter_code
_entity_poly.pdbx_strand_id
1 'polypeptide(L)' 'ASPTCTGVLQDAIDSDLPDCTIDFETTQLNMRTELTVYATRCGVFESRRKMLRA' A
#
# COMPACT_ATOMS: atom_id res chain seq x y z
N ALA A 1 -12.52 1.85 -9.33
CA ALA A 1 -11.41 1.13 -8.68
C ALA A 1 -11.43 -0.31 -9.16
N SER A 2 -10.29 -0.89 -9.51
CA SER A 2 -10.19 -2.32 -9.79
C SER A 2 -10.12 -3.09 -8.46
N PRO A 3 -11.10 -3.95 -8.12
CA PRO A 3 -11.10 -4.71 -6.87
C PRO A 3 -9.83 -5.53 -6.68
N THR A 4 -9.32 -6.10 -7.78
CA THR A 4 -8.06 -6.86 -7.80
C THR A 4 -6.88 -5.97 -7.41
N CYS A 5 -6.76 -4.78 -7.98
CA CYS A 5 -5.67 -3.87 -7.67
C CYS A 5 -5.75 -3.34 -6.23
N THR A 6 -6.95 -3.03 -5.74
CA THR A 6 -7.13 -2.60 -4.34
C THR A 6 -6.89 -3.73 -3.34
N GLY A 7 -7.20 -4.98 -3.70
CA GLY A 7 -6.90 -6.16 -2.89
C GLY A 7 -5.40 -6.39 -2.75
N VAL A 8 -4.68 -6.47 -3.87
CA VAL A 8 -3.21 -6.62 -3.88
C VAL A 8 -2.53 -5.49 -3.10
N LEU A 9 -3.01 -4.25 -3.25
CA LEU A 9 -2.47 -3.10 -2.52
C LEU A 9 -2.72 -3.20 -1.01
N GLN A 10 -3.90 -3.67 -0.59
CA GLN A 10 -4.22 -3.91 0.82
C GLN A 10 -3.29 -4.98 1.41
N ASP A 11 -3.14 -6.11 0.72
CA ASP A 11 -2.26 -7.21 1.15
C ASP A 11 -0.80 -6.74 1.30
N ALA A 12 -0.33 -5.90 0.38
CA ALA A 12 1.02 -5.36 0.43
C ALA A 12 1.27 -4.42 1.62
N ILE A 13 0.27 -3.60 2.01
CA ILE A 13 0.37 -2.73 3.19
C ILE A 13 0.36 -3.56 4.47
N ASP A 14 -0.44 -4.63 4.51
CA ASP A 14 -0.56 -5.50 5.68
C ASP A 14 0.65 -6.41 5.89
N SER A 15 1.53 -6.53 4.89
CA SER A 15 2.77 -7.30 4.96
C SER A 15 3.89 -6.66 5.81
N ASP A 16 3.66 -5.51 6.44
CA ASP A 16 4.65 -4.75 7.23
C ASP A 16 6.01 -4.61 6.54
N LEU A 17 5.98 -4.10 5.30
CA LEU A 17 7.17 -3.93 4.46
C LEU A 17 8.24 -3.10 5.19
N PRO A 18 9.54 -3.44 5.15
CA PRO A 18 10.57 -2.69 5.86
C PRO A 18 10.66 -1.22 5.38
N ASP A 19 10.99 -0.32 6.30
CA ASP A 19 11.25 1.09 6.00
C ASP A 19 12.69 1.27 5.51
N CYS A 20 12.94 0.87 4.27
CA CYS A 20 14.26 0.96 3.64
C CYS A 20 14.18 1.45 2.20
N THR A 21 15.27 2.07 1.76
CA THR A 21 15.48 2.40 0.35
C THR A 21 16.09 1.18 -0.34
N ILE A 22 15.47 0.77 -1.44
CA ILE A 22 15.99 -0.23 -2.38
C ILE A 22 16.46 0.45 -3.65
N ASP A 23 17.49 -0.10 -4.28
CA ASP A 23 17.88 0.27 -5.64
C ASP A 23 17.20 -0.70 -6.63
N PHE A 24 16.30 -0.18 -7.46
CA PHE A 24 15.64 -0.95 -8.53
C PHE A 24 15.78 -0.22 -9.87
N GLU A 25 16.47 -0.86 -10.82
CA GLU A 25 16.66 -0.34 -12.19
C GLU A 25 17.03 1.15 -12.22
N THR A 26 18.06 1.53 -11.44
CA THR A 26 18.56 2.92 -11.27
C THR A 26 17.68 3.88 -10.47
N THR A 27 16.54 3.42 -9.95
CA THR A 27 15.65 4.19 -9.10
C THR A 27 15.80 3.79 -7.64
N GLN A 28 15.95 4.77 -6.77
CA GLN A 28 15.89 4.58 -5.32
C GLN A 28 14.45 4.68 -4.84
N LEU A 29 13.92 3.60 -4.30
CA LEU A 29 12.52 3.49 -3.90
C LEU A 29 12.41 3.02 -2.46
N ASN A 30 11.46 3.58 -1.71
CA ASN A 30 11.03 3.02 -0.44
C ASN A 30 9.64 2.42 -0.63
N MET A 31 9.58 1.09 -0.74
CA MET A 31 8.34 0.39 -1.08
C MET A 31 7.24 0.59 -0.04
N ARG A 32 7.58 0.65 1.25
CA ARG A 32 6.63 0.99 2.33
C ARG A 32 5.99 2.35 2.06
N THR A 33 6.81 3.35 1.75
CA THR A 33 6.35 4.72 1.51
C THR A 33 5.50 4.82 0.25
N GLU A 34 6.00 4.29 -0.88
CA GLU A 34 5.32 4.37 -2.18
C GLU A 34 3.93 3.71 -2.13
N LEU A 35 3.84 2.50 -1.56
CA LEU A 35 2.56 1.79 -1.46
C LEU A 35 1.62 2.44 -0.46
N THR A 36 2.13 3.01 0.64
CA THR A 36 1.31 3.78 1.60
C THR A 36 0.72 5.04 0.95
N VAL A 37 1.53 5.77 0.18
CA VAL A 37 1.07 6.95 -0.57
C VAL A 37 0.01 6.54 -1.60
N TYR A 38 0.27 5.47 -2.34
CA TYR A 38 -0.68 4.99 -3.36
C TYR A 38 -2.00 4.54 -2.74
N ALA A 39 -1.97 3.80 -1.64
CA ALA A 39 -3.14 3.37 -0.90
C ALA A 39 -3.95 4.51 -0.31
N THR A 40 -3.28 5.56 0.16
CA THR A 40 -3.92 6.80 0.64
C THR A 40 -4.66 7.48 -0.50
N ARG A 41 -4.01 7.63 -1.67
CA ARG A 41 -4.65 8.21 -2.87
C ARG A 41 -5.84 7.39 -3.35
N CYS A 42 -5.79 6.07 -3.20
CA CYS A 42 -6.88 5.17 -3.57
C CYS A 42 -7.96 4.99 -2.47
N GLY A 43 -7.81 5.60 -1.29
CA GLY A 43 -8.80 5.49 -0.20
C GLY A 43 -8.90 4.09 0.43
N VAL A 44 -7.87 3.26 0.30
CA VAL A 44 -7.87 1.86 0.77
C VAL A 44 -7.98 1.80 2.31
N PHE A 45 -7.32 2.73 3.02
CA PHE A 45 -7.39 2.83 4.48
C PHE A 45 -8.81 3.11 5.03
N GLU A 46 -9.63 3.86 4.29
CA GLU A 46 -11.01 4.14 4.71
C GLU A 46 -11.89 2.89 4.62
N SER A 47 -11.66 2.06 3.60
CA SER A 47 -12.34 0.77 3.42
C SER A 47 -12.02 -0.19 4.57
N ARG A 48 -10.75 -0.25 5.00
CA ARG A 48 -10.33 -1.02 6.18
C ARG A 48 -10.94 -0.50 7.48
N ARG A 49 -10.92 0.82 7.72
CA ARG A 49 -11.55 1.43 8.90
C ARG A 49 -13.06 1.16 8.97
N LYS A 50 -13.75 1.09 7.83
CA LYS A 50 -15.15 0.70 7.76
C LYS A 50 -15.35 -0.78 8.10
N MET A 51 -14.52 -1.68 7.57
CA MET A 51 -14.60 -3.11 7.87
C MET A 51 -14.30 -3.45 9.34
N LEU A 52 -13.28 -2.84 9.94
CA LEU A 52 -12.92 -3.07 11.36
C LEU A 52 -13.95 -2.49 12.36
N ARG A 53 -14.88 -1.66 11.89
CA ARG A 53 -15.93 -1.03 12.71
C ARG A 53 -17.31 -1.68 12.53
N ALA A 54 -17.43 -2.64 11.61
CA ALA A 54 -18.63 -3.43 11.38
C ALA A 54 -18.55 -4.73 12.20
#